data_AF-A0A1G6TCE6-F1
#
_entry.id   AF-A0A1G6TCE6-F1
#
_cell.length_a   1.000
_cell.length_b   1.000
_cell.length_c   1.000
_cell.angle_alpha   90.00
_cell.angle_beta   90.00
_cell.angle_gamma   90.00
#
_symmetry.space_group_name_H-M   'P 1'
#
loop_
_entity.id
_entity.type
_entity.pdbx_description
1 polymer ?
#
loop_
_entity_poly.entity_id
_entity_poly.type
_entity_poly.pdbx_seq_one_letter_code
_entity_poly.pdbx_strand_id
1 'polypeptide(L)'
;MIMKKIELAIALALLLLVASCKKEIELNRLPSVPVLLEPQNGMIAGSGNVILKWQASQDAEGDDIQYVVSISNDSISWTTVEVGEATLFRVLASSSYETFSLKKGGKYYWKVKAENSFFPEKPEQEVGESVSSTFYFYTTPPGVSALRDSSGSEFVNLYWTDPDNLDHVEITFEPKVASISQPIKVNAGAAKIEMKGFENGIVYNFSVKAYDKLGHISDANTIRSMPLALTLVHDADFNIYSTVKIGTQTWVRENLRTTKWQDGTDMKYADGDLMYQTGSKSDIYGLYYSSHAAAGGLAGNKNPSPYGYHIPTDEEWKTLERYLGMSEEDINKYGHDNGRGSEAIGNSLKSKTGWS
;
A
#
# COMPACT_ATOMS: atom_id res chain seq x y z
N MET A 1 -75.62 -18.82 65.05
CA MET A 1 -74.26 -19.33 64.74
C MET A 1 -73.79 -19.02 63.30
N ILE A 2 -74.58 -18.30 62.48
CA ILE A 2 -74.26 -18.04 61.06
C ILE A 2 -73.59 -16.66 60.84
N MET A 3 -73.95 -15.63 61.61
CA MET A 3 -73.37 -14.27 61.49
C MET A 3 -71.87 -14.18 61.83
N LYS A 4 -71.38 -14.86 62.88
CA LYS A 4 -69.95 -14.84 63.25
C LYS A 4 -69.03 -15.54 62.22
N LYS A 5 -69.55 -16.39 61.35
CA LYS A 5 -68.77 -17.03 60.26
C LYS A 5 -68.66 -16.13 59.03
N ILE A 6 -69.58 -15.19 58.85
CA ILE A 6 -69.61 -14.28 57.70
C ILE A 6 -68.66 -13.10 57.93
N GLU A 7 -68.59 -12.54 59.15
CA GLU A 7 -67.63 -11.48 59.48
C GLU A 7 -66.17 -11.95 59.41
N LEU A 8 -65.89 -13.21 59.82
CA LEU A 8 -64.54 -13.78 59.72
C LEU A 8 -64.15 -14.07 58.26
N ALA A 9 -65.09 -14.46 57.41
CA ALA A 9 -64.85 -14.69 55.98
C ALA A 9 -64.62 -13.38 55.21
N ILE A 10 -65.32 -12.30 55.58
CA ILE A 10 -65.14 -10.97 54.97
C ILE A 10 -63.83 -10.33 55.46
N ALA A 11 -63.46 -10.50 56.73
CA ALA A 11 -62.17 -10.03 57.24
C ALA A 11 -60.97 -10.79 56.64
N LEU A 12 -61.10 -12.10 56.39
CA LEU A 12 -60.06 -12.89 55.71
C LEU A 12 -59.97 -12.55 54.22
N ALA A 13 -61.11 -12.28 53.55
CA ALA A 13 -61.14 -11.83 52.17
C ALA A 13 -60.57 -10.40 52.00
N LEU A 14 -60.82 -9.49 52.95
CA LEU A 14 -60.19 -8.17 52.96
C LEU A 14 -58.70 -8.26 53.30
N LEU A 15 -58.26 -9.14 54.21
CA LEU A 15 -56.82 -9.34 54.48
C LEU A 15 -56.08 -9.97 53.28
N LEU A 16 -56.74 -10.84 52.52
CA LEU A 16 -56.21 -11.44 51.28
C LEU A 16 -56.19 -10.45 50.10
N LEU A 17 -56.98 -9.37 50.14
CA LEU A 17 -56.98 -8.31 49.13
C LEU A 17 -55.88 -7.26 49.35
N VAL A 18 -55.28 -7.16 50.55
CA VAL A 18 -54.12 -6.27 50.80
C VAL A 18 -52.77 -6.99 50.67
N ALA A 19 -52.77 -8.31 50.46
CA ALA A 19 -51.56 -9.10 50.18
C ALA A 19 -51.36 -9.39 48.69
N SER A 20 -52.07 -8.71 47.79
CA SER A 20 -51.57 -8.54 46.42
C SER A 20 -50.49 -7.48 46.49
N CYS A 21 -49.28 -7.89 46.87
CA CYS A 21 -48.08 -7.19 46.44
C CYS A 21 -48.24 -7.02 44.92
N LYS A 22 -48.61 -5.81 44.49
CA LYS A 22 -48.20 -5.35 43.17
C LYS A 22 -46.69 -5.45 43.22
N LYS A 23 -46.14 -6.54 42.68
CA LYS A 23 -44.78 -6.55 42.18
C LYS A 23 -44.80 -5.41 41.19
N GLU A 24 -44.32 -4.23 41.61
CA GLU A 24 -43.95 -3.21 40.64
C GLU A 24 -43.04 -3.95 39.68
N ILE A 25 -43.53 -4.12 38.45
CA ILE A 25 -42.69 -4.61 37.38
C ILE A 25 -41.63 -3.53 37.28
N GLU A 26 -40.43 -3.79 37.81
CA GLU A 26 -39.28 -2.94 37.55
C GLU A 26 -39.10 -2.98 36.04
N LEU A 27 -39.61 -1.94 35.39
CA LEU A 27 -39.56 -1.81 33.94
C LEU A 27 -38.09 -1.76 33.57
N ASN A 28 -37.66 -2.69 32.71
CA ASN A 28 -36.29 -2.74 32.23
C ASN A 28 -35.90 -1.36 31.66
N ARG A 29 -34.83 -0.75 32.18
CA ARG A 29 -34.43 0.59 31.71
C ARG A 29 -33.62 0.44 30.43
N LEU A 30 -33.70 1.48 29.60
CA LEU A 30 -32.87 1.54 28.40
C LEU A 30 -31.39 1.62 28.81
N PRO A 31 -30.48 0.94 28.10
CA PRO A 31 -29.05 1.11 28.33
C PRO A 31 -28.66 2.56 28.04
N SER A 32 -27.68 3.10 28.77
CA SER A 32 -27.21 4.47 28.55
C SER A 32 -26.75 4.69 27.11
N VAL A 33 -26.94 5.87 26.55
CA VAL A 33 -26.52 6.17 25.17
C VAL A 33 -25.00 5.99 25.00
N PRO A 34 -24.52 5.21 24.01
CA PRO A 34 -23.10 5.13 23.68
C PRO A 34 -22.51 6.51 23.32
N VAL A 35 -21.38 6.86 23.91
CA VAL A 35 -20.66 8.11 23.60
C VAL A 35 -19.54 7.82 22.61
N LEU A 36 -19.59 8.41 21.42
CA LEU A 36 -18.58 8.19 20.38
C LEU A 36 -17.26 8.88 20.75
N LEU A 37 -16.14 8.15 20.62
CA LEU A 37 -14.79 8.65 20.99
C LEU A 37 -13.92 8.85 19.76
N GLU A 38 -13.72 7.81 18.95
CA GLU A 38 -12.88 7.83 17.76
C GLU A 38 -13.55 7.10 16.59
N PRO A 39 -13.43 7.59 15.35
CA PRO A 39 -12.90 8.89 14.96
C PRO A 39 -13.80 10.03 15.45
N GLN A 40 -13.19 11.13 15.89
CA GLN A 40 -13.94 12.33 16.24
C GLN A 40 -14.62 12.93 15.01
N ASN A 41 -15.73 13.64 15.23
CA ASN A 41 -16.53 14.23 14.18
C ASN A 41 -15.71 15.19 13.30
N GLY A 42 -15.64 14.92 12.01
CA GLY A 42 -14.91 15.69 11.00
C GLY A 42 -13.43 15.33 10.82
N MET A 43 -12.90 14.37 11.58
CA MET A 43 -11.47 14.04 11.52
C MET A 43 -11.09 13.08 10.39
N ILE A 44 -9.79 12.95 10.14
CA ILE A 44 -9.22 11.92 9.26
C ILE A 44 -8.84 10.69 10.10
N ALA A 45 -9.38 9.52 9.75
CA ALA A 45 -9.26 8.30 10.56
C ALA A 45 -8.17 7.31 10.08
N GLY A 46 -7.30 7.72 9.15
CA GLY A 46 -6.41 6.80 8.44
C GLY A 46 -7.12 6.08 7.29
N SER A 47 -6.49 5.05 6.71
CA SER A 47 -7.10 4.20 5.69
C SER A 47 -6.72 2.73 5.85
N GLY A 48 -7.46 1.83 5.19
CA GLY A 48 -7.36 0.40 5.44
C GLY A 48 -8.22 0.04 6.64
N ASN A 49 -7.63 -0.14 7.81
CA ASN A 49 -8.31 -0.55 9.04
C ASN A 49 -8.65 0.66 9.91
N VAL A 50 -9.88 1.17 9.81
CA VAL A 50 -10.38 2.24 10.68
C VAL A 50 -11.00 1.63 11.92
N ILE A 51 -10.54 2.06 13.09
CA ILE A 51 -11.07 1.64 14.38
C ILE A 51 -12.11 2.66 14.86
N LEU A 52 -13.34 2.20 15.07
CA LEU A 52 -14.40 2.96 15.72
C LEU A 52 -14.40 2.61 17.21
N LYS A 53 -14.35 3.61 18.09
CA LYS A 53 -14.35 3.43 19.55
C LYS A 53 -15.43 4.29 20.19
N TRP A 54 -16.12 3.72 21.16
CA TRP A 54 -17.10 4.42 21.97
C TRP A 54 -16.89 4.11 23.45
N GLN A 55 -17.52 4.90 24.31
CA GLN A 55 -17.61 4.59 25.72
C GLN A 55 -18.66 3.50 25.92
N ALA A 56 -18.31 2.45 26.67
CA ALA A 56 -19.25 1.40 27.04
C ALA A 56 -20.47 2.00 27.75
N SER A 57 -21.64 1.58 27.29
CA SER A 57 -22.93 1.89 27.91
C SER A 57 -23.07 1.17 29.25
N GLN A 58 -23.92 1.72 30.11
CA GLN A 58 -24.29 1.16 31.41
C GLN A 58 -25.77 0.81 31.36
N ASP A 59 -26.08 -0.36 31.88
CA ASP A 59 -27.44 -0.81 32.13
C ASP A 59 -27.67 -0.73 33.64
N ALA A 60 -28.84 -0.23 34.03
CA ALA A 60 -29.07 0.14 35.43
C ALA A 60 -29.50 -1.06 36.29
N GLU A 61 -29.85 -2.17 35.64
CA GLU A 61 -30.14 -3.48 36.21
C GLU A 61 -28.89 -4.40 36.16
N GLY A 62 -27.85 -3.99 35.43
CA GLY A 62 -26.59 -4.71 35.28
C GLY A 62 -26.64 -5.80 34.21
N ASP A 63 -27.59 -5.73 33.27
CA ASP A 63 -27.68 -6.66 32.16
C ASP A 63 -26.51 -6.49 31.17
N ASP A 64 -26.17 -7.57 30.47
CA ASP A 64 -25.15 -7.55 29.41
C ASP A 64 -25.63 -6.71 28.22
N ILE A 65 -24.78 -5.83 27.70
CA ILE A 65 -25.10 -4.94 26.58
C ILE A 65 -24.40 -5.42 25.30
N GLN A 66 -25.14 -5.47 24.20
CA GLN A 66 -24.60 -5.65 22.85
C GLN A 66 -24.68 -4.34 22.07
N TYR A 67 -23.74 -4.16 21.15
CA TYR A 67 -23.72 -2.99 20.28
C TYR A 67 -23.95 -3.37 18.84
N VAL A 68 -24.78 -2.59 18.13
CA VAL A 68 -24.85 -2.56 16.67
C VAL A 68 -24.11 -1.32 16.18
N VAL A 69 -22.91 -1.53 15.65
CA VAL A 69 -22.12 -0.45 15.04
C VAL A 69 -22.55 -0.29 13.58
N SER A 70 -22.97 0.91 13.19
CA SER A 70 -23.42 1.23 11.82
C SER A 70 -22.49 2.26 11.18
N ILE A 71 -22.03 1.99 9.96
CA ILE A 71 -21.25 2.92 9.12
C ILE A 71 -21.89 3.04 7.73
N SER A 72 -21.92 4.26 7.17
CA SER A 72 -22.52 4.56 5.85
C SER A 72 -21.75 5.67 5.13
N ASN A 73 -21.82 5.72 3.80
CA ASN A 73 -21.41 6.88 3.00
C ASN A 73 -22.56 7.90 2.81
N ASP A 74 -23.79 7.54 3.21
CA ASP A 74 -24.97 8.41 3.23
C ASP A 74 -25.37 8.72 4.68
N SER A 75 -25.54 10.01 4.99
CA SER A 75 -26.01 10.48 6.29
C SER A 75 -27.51 10.27 6.53
N ILE A 76 -28.28 10.01 5.47
CA ILE A 76 -29.75 9.99 5.48
C ILE A 76 -30.28 8.55 5.45
N SER A 77 -29.81 7.72 4.51
CA SER A 77 -30.30 6.35 4.35
C SER A 77 -29.47 5.34 5.17
N TRP A 78 -30.04 4.87 6.28
CA TRP A 78 -29.44 3.87 7.19
C TRP A 78 -30.07 2.47 7.05
N THR A 79 -30.86 2.26 5.99
CA THR A 79 -31.53 1.00 5.66
C THR A 79 -30.61 0.11 4.83
N THR A 80 -30.35 -1.12 5.28
CA THR A 80 -29.51 -2.11 4.61
C THR A 80 -29.89 -2.22 3.13
N VAL A 81 -29.03 -1.74 2.22
CA VAL A 81 -29.16 -2.03 0.79
C VAL A 81 -28.16 -3.12 0.47
N GLU A 82 -28.65 -4.35 0.31
CA GLU A 82 -27.90 -5.33 -0.46
C GLU A 82 -27.92 -4.86 -1.93
N VAL A 83 -26.73 -4.84 -2.53
CA VAL A 83 -26.38 -4.50 -3.92
C VAL A 83 -26.05 -3.02 -4.23
N GLY A 84 -24.77 -2.76 -4.53
CA GLY A 84 -24.30 -1.59 -5.31
C GLY A 84 -23.78 -0.38 -4.53
N GLU A 85 -22.47 -0.34 -4.29
CA GLU A 85 -21.63 0.77 -3.78
C GLU A 85 -21.89 1.37 -2.38
N ALA A 86 -23.08 1.23 -1.80
CA ALA A 86 -23.33 1.60 -0.40
C ALA A 86 -23.01 0.41 0.53
N THR A 87 -21.99 0.55 1.38
CA THR A 87 -21.61 -0.48 2.37
C THR A 87 -22.13 -0.06 3.74
N LEU A 88 -23.36 -0.47 4.07
CA LEU A 88 -23.80 -0.51 5.45
C LEU A 88 -23.20 -1.75 6.10
N PHE A 89 -22.27 -1.57 7.04
CA PHE A 89 -21.83 -2.65 7.91
C PHE A 89 -22.55 -2.54 9.24
N ARG A 90 -23.15 -3.66 9.68
CA ARG A 90 -23.68 -3.83 11.03
C ARG A 90 -22.94 -4.99 11.67
N VAL A 91 -22.23 -4.70 12.76
CA VAL A 91 -21.49 -5.70 13.54
C VAL A 91 -22.04 -5.70 14.95
N LEU A 92 -22.30 -6.90 15.47
CA LEU A 92 -22.55 -7.13 16.89
C LEU A 92 -21.22 -7.10 17.62
N ALA A 93 -21.04 -6.14 18.52
CA ALA A 93 -19.85 -6.02 19.35
C ALA A 93 -20.20 -6.26 20.82
N SER A 94 -19.39 -7.06 21.50
CA SER A 94 -19.39 -7.21 22.97
C SER A 94 -18.33 -6.32 23.65
N SER A 95 -17.58 -5.57 22.84
CA SER A 95 -16.54 -4.64 23.29
C SER A 95 -16.85 -3.24 22.78
N SER A 96 -16.24 -2.22 23.38
CA SER A 96 -16.51 -0.82 23.03
C SER A 96 -15.65 -0.29 21.86
N TYR A 97 -15.27 -1.18 20.94
CA TYR A 97 -14.58 -0.86 19.70
C TYR A 97 -14.90 -1.86 18.59
N GLU A 98 -14.78 -1.42 17.33
CA GLU A 98 -14.83 -2.29 16.15
C GLU A 98 -13.91 -1.78 15.04
N THR A 99 -13.45 -2.68 14.16
CA THR A 99 -12.54 -2.33 13.06
C THR A 99 -13.19 -2.57 11.70
N PHE A 100 -13.08 -1.61 10.79
CA PHE A 100 -13.64 -1.68 9.44
C PHE A 100 -12.57 -1.45 8.37
N SER A 101 -12.65 -2.25 7.30
CA SER A 101 -11.84 -2.08 6.10
C SER A 101 -12.51 -1.09 5.14
N LEU A 102 -12.04 0.16 5.11
CA LEU A 102 -12.66 1.25 4.33
C LEU A 102 -11.80 1.72 3.15
N LYS A 103 -12.45 2.15 2.07
CA LYS A 103 -11.76 2.70 0.89
C LYS A 103 -11.06 4.02 1.24
N LYS A 104 -9.93 4.30 0.60
CA LYS A 104 -9.21 5.60 0.70
C LYS A 104 -10.05 6.74 0.09
N GLY A 105 -9.86 7.96 0.61
CA GLY A 105 -10.51 9.18 0.10
C GLY A 105 -12.03 9.24 0.25
N GLY A 106 -12.62 8.44 1.14
CA GLY A 106 -14.05 8.38 1.38
C GLY A 106 -14.48 9.25 2.55
N LYS A 107 -15.71 9.76 2.50
CA LYS A 107 -16.41 10.36 3.64
C LYS A 107 -17.40 9.36 4.19
N TYR A 108 -17.33 9.09 5.49
CA TYR A 108 -18.18 8.11 6.17
C TYR A 108 -18.89 8.72 7.37
N TYR A 109 -20.09 8.23 7.65
CA TYR A 109 -20.91 8.54 8.80
C TYR A 109 -21.03 7.29 9.66
N TRP A 110 -21.00 7.42 10.97
CA TRP A 110 -21.14 6.29 11.88
C TRP A 110 -21.93 6.63 13.14
N LYS A 111 -22.58 5.60 13.67
CA LYS A 111 -23.31 5.64 14.94
C LYS A 111 -23.30 4.25 15.58
N VAL A 112 -23.50 4.22 16.89
CA VAL A 112 -23.55 2.99 17.68
C VAL A 112 -24.90 2.93 18.38
N LYS A 113 -25.56 1.77 18.27
CA LYS A 113 -26.77 1.45 19.03
C LYS A 113 -26.41 0.45 20.11
N ALA A 114 -26.80 0.70 21.35
CA ALA A 114 -26.75 -0.26 22.45
C ALA A 114 -28.11 -0.95 22.59
N GLU A 115 -28.07 -2.26 22.77
CA GLU A 115 -29.24 -3.12 23.00
C GLU A 115 -28.97 -4.02 24.21
N ASN A 116 -29.99 -4.30 25.00
CA ASN A 116 -29.87 -5.30 26.06
C ASN A 116 -29.77 -6.70 25.45
N SER A 117 -28.90 -7.54 26.01
CA SER A 117 -28.77 -8.94 25.58
C SER A 117 -30.06 -9.70 25.89
N PHE A 118 -30.69 -10.29 24.87
CA PHE A 118 -31.87 -11.11 25.06
C PHE A 118 -31.51 -12.41 25.79
N PHE A 119 -32.05 -12.60 27.00
CA PHE A 119 -31.96 -13.86 27.73
C PHE A 119 -33.29 -14.63 27.66
N PRO A 120 -33.33 -15.83 27.02
CA PRO A 120 -34.55 -16.64 26.93
C PRO A 120 -35.17 -16.99 28.30
N GLU A 121 -34.38 -16.98 29.37
CA GLU A 121 -34.78 -17.28 30.74
C GLU A 121 -35.50 -16.11 31.43
N LYS A 122 -35.49 -14.91 30.84
CA LYS A 122 -36.15 -13.70 31.34
C LYS A 122 -37.03 -13.03 30.25
N PRO A 123 -38.10 -13.70 29.78
CA PRO A 123 -38.93 -13.26 28.65
C PRO A 123 -39.73 -11.98 28.90
N GLU A 124 -39.76 -11.48 30.15
CA GLU A 124 -40.48 -10.26 30.55
C GLU A 124 -39.62 -8.99 30.48
N GLN A 125 -38.32 -9.10 30.19
CA GLN A 125 -37.48 -7.93 29.90
C GLN A 125 -37.91 -7.32 28.57
N GLU A 126 -38.49 -6.11 28.61
CA GLU A 126 -38.66 -5.31 27.40
C GLU A 126 -37.29 -5.01 26.80
N VAL A 127 -37.12 -5.29 25.50
CA VAL A 127 -35.89 -4.98 24.77
C VAL A 127 -35.75 -3.46 24.70
N GLY A 128 -34.77 -2.92 25.41
CA GLY A 128 -34.42 -1.51 25.38
C GLY A 128 -33.31 -1.23 24.36
N GLU A 129 -33.46 -0.16 23.57
CA GLU A 129 -32.40 0.34 22.70
C GLU A 129 -32.10 1.82 22.94
N SER A 130 -30.81 2.19 22.84
CA SER A 130 -30.38 3.58 22.83
C SER A 130 -29.36 3.81 21.71
N VAL A 131 -29.40 4.97 21.07
CA VAL A 131 -28.62 5.26 19.86
C VAL A 131 -27.78 6.52 20.06
N SER A 132 -26.50 6.45 19.71
CA SER A 132 -25.60 7.61 19.72
C SER A 132 -26.02 8.69 18.73
N SER A 133 -25.44 9.89 18.86
CA SER A 133 -25.39 10.84 17.74
C SER A 133 -24.64 10.24 16.55
N THR A 134 -24.84 10.80 15.36
CA THR A 134 -24.06 10.46 14.17
C THR A 134 -22.81 11.33 14.09
N PHE A 135 -21.64 10.72 14.04
CA PHE A 135 -20.38 11.39 13.67
C PHE A 135 -20.05 11.10 12.21
N TYR A 136 -19.26 11.96 11.58
CA TYR A 136 -18.64 11.69 10.29
C TYR A 136 -17.12 11.81 10.36
N PHE A 137 -16.42 11.18 9.42
CA PHE A 137 -14.97 11.27 9.27
C PHE A 137 -14.56 11.05 7.82
N TYR A 138 -13.31 11.37 7.50
CA TYR A 138 -12.68 11.09 6.21
C TYR A 138 -11.66 9.97 6.34
N THR A 139 -11.47 9.17 5.30
CA THR A 139 -10.29 8.30 5.20
C THR A 139 -9.18 9.02 4.47
N THR A 140 -7.93 8.63 4.74
CA THR A 140 -6.74 9.20 4.06
C THR A 140 -6.95 9.17 2.54
N PRO A 141 -6.76 10.30 1.83
CA PRO A 141 -6.82 10.33 0.37
C PRO A 141 -5.86 9.33 -0.28
N PRO A 142 -6.20 8.80 -1.46
CA PRO A 142 -5.23 8.05 -2.25
C PRO A 142 -4.05 8.95 -2.63
N GLY A 143 -2.84 8.38 -2.61
CA GLY A 143 -1.66 9.01 -3.20
C GLY A 143 -1.68 8.92 -4.72
N VAL A 144 -0.60 9.38 -5.36
CA VAL A 144 -0.43 9.19 -6.80
C VAL A 144 -0.22 7.71 -7.14
N SER A 145 -0.51 7.34 -8.38
CA SER A 145 -0.22 5.99 -8.90
C SER A 145 0.74 6.05 -10.09
N ALA A 146 1.32 4.90 -10.47
CA ALA A 146 2.27 4.80 -11.58
C ALA A 146 3.44 5.81 -11.51
N LEU A 147 3.89 6.12 -10.28
CA LEU A 147 5.03 6.99 -10.03
C LEU A 147 6.29 6.37 -10.64
N ARG A 148 6.93 7.12 -11.53
CA ARG A 148 8.14 6.72 -12.24
C ARG A 148 9.01 7.93 -12.49
N ASP A 149 10.29 7.71 -12.73
CA ASP A 149 11.25 8.74 -13.05
C ASP A 149 11.86 8.57 -14.44
N SER A 150 12.48 9.64 -14.92
CA SER A 150 13.44 9.64 -16.00
C SER A 150 14.54 10.62 -15.62
N SER A 151 15.78 10.15 -15.56
CA SER A 151 16.92 10.95 -15.14
C SER A 151 18.07 10.85 -16.15
N GLY A 152 18.96 11.82 -16.05
CA GLY A 152 20.17 11.91 -16.84
C GLY A 152 21.06 12.98 -16.24
N SER A 153 22.00 13.50 -17.03
CA SER A 153 23.01 14.40 -16.46
C SER A 153 22.37 15.62 -15.82
N GLU A 154 22.50 15.71 -14.49
CA GLU A 154 22.03 16.81 -13.64
C GLU A 154 20.52 17.05 -13.64
N PHE A 155 19.71 16.10 -14.12
CA PHE A 155 18.24 16.24 -14.13
C PHE A 155 17.53 14.98 -13.64
N VAL A 156 16.39 15.19 -12.99
CA VAL A 156 15.41 14.14 -12.65
C VAL A 156 14.02 14.65 -12.99
N ASN A 157 13.29 13.89 -13.78
CA ASN A 157 11.90 14.15 -14.11
C ASN A 157 11.04 13.07 -13.44
N LEU A 158 9.92 13.47 -12.85
CA LEU A 158 8.95 12.53 -12.27
C LEU A 158 7.66 12.58 -13.06
N TYR A 159 7.02 11.42 -13.19
CA TYR A 159 5.72 11.23 -13.83
C TYR A 159 4.85 10.37 -12.94
N TRP A 160 3.55 10.63 -12.95
CA TRP A 160 2.59 9.87 -12.17
C TRP A 160 1.21 9.91 -12.83
N THR A 161 0.24 9.26 -12.21
CA THR A 161 -1.19 9.36 -12.52
C THR A 161 -1.87 10.01 -11.32
N ASP A 162 -2.60 11.10 -11.57
CA ASP A 162 -3.34 11.82 -10.54
C ASP A 162 -4.45 10.95 -9.95
N PRO A 163 -4.64 10.95 -8.61
CA PRO A 163 -5.81 10.35 -8.00
C PRO A 163 -7.08 11.18 -8.25
N ASP A 164 -8.23 10.56 -8.05
CA ASP A 164 -9.51 11.27 -8.03
C ASP A 164 -9.51 12.36 -6.95
N ASN A 165 -10.19 13.48 -7.24
CA ASN A 165 -10.31 14.64 -6.35
C ASN A 165 -8.98 15.31 -5.96
N LEU A 166 -7.89 15.07 -6.69
CA LEU A 166 -6.63 15.79 -6.50
C LEU A 166 -6.82 17.32 -6.66
N ASP A 167 -6.23 18.08 -5.76
CA ASP A 167 -5.98 19.52 -5.89
C ASP A 167 -4.54 19.76 -6.41
N HIS A 168 -3.56 19.21 -5.72
CA HIS A 168 -2.15 19.28 -6.09
C HIS A 168 -1.34 18.16 -5.44
N VAL A 169 -0.11 17.96 -5.92
CA VAL A 169 0.90 17.19 -5.21
C VAL A 169 1.98 18.11 -4.65
N GLU A 170 2.57 17.69 -3.53
CA GLU A 170 3.80 18.27 -2.99
C GLU A 170 4.94 17.26 -3.09
N ILE A 171 6.07 17.70 -3.63
CA ILE A 171 7.25 16.88 -3.88
C ILE A 171 8.40 17.36 -3.00
N THR A 172 9.01 16.43 -2.28
CA THR A 172 10.24 16.65 -1.49
C THR A 172 11.27 15.58 -1.85
N PHE A 173 12.54 15.84 -1.57
CA PHE A 173 13.60 14.88 -1.78
C PHE A 173 14.81 15.12 -0.89
N GLU A 174 15.52 14.02 -0.62
CA GLU A 174 16.78 14.01 0.12
C GLU A 174 17.85 13.20 -0.63
N PRO A 175 19.12 13.68 -0.70
CA PRO A 175 19.62 14.90 -0.07
C PRO A 175 19.10 16.18 -0.74
N LYS A 176 19.02 17.28 0.03
CA LYS A 176 18.59 18.59 -0.50
C LYS A 176 19.52 19.12 -1.59
N VAL A 177 18.93 19.71 -2.62
CA VAL A 177 19.64 20.46 -3.67
C VAL A 177 19.47 21.94 -3.40
N ALA A 178 20.57 22.67 -3.19
CA ALA A 178 20.54 24.07 -2.74
C ALA A 178 19.82 25.02 -3.72
N SER A 179 19.81 24.72 -5.01
CA SER A 179 19.15 25.51 -6.05
C SER A 179 17.65 25.24 -6.19
N ILE A 180 17.10 24.23 -5.50
CA ILE A 180 15.70 23.83 -5.63
C ILE A 180 15.00 24.03 -4.27
N SER A 181 14.04 24.95 -4.23
CA SER A 181 13.16 25.13 -3.08
C SER A 181 12.13 24.00 -3.03
N GLN A 182 11.88 23.45 -1.84
CA GLN A 182 10.91 22.38 -1.59
C GLN A 182 10.06 22.67 -0.32
N PRO A 183 8.82 22.16 -0.22
CA PRO A 183 8.14 21.28 -1.16
C PRO A 183 7.82 21.96 -2.50
N ILE A 184 7.92 21.21 -3.59
CA ILE A 184 7.50 21.69 -4.90
C ILE A 184 6.03 21.35 -5.09
N LYS A 185 5.19 22.37 -5.26
CA LYS A 185 3.76 22.21 -5.53
C LYS A 185 3.50 22.06 -7.03
N VAL A 186 2.80 20.99 -7.42
CA VAL A 186 2.35 20.74 -8.79
C VAL A 186 0.84 20.54 -8.78
N ASN A 187 0.12 21.42 -9.47
CA ASN A 187 -1.35 21.37 -9.52
C ASN A 187 -1.85 20.14 -10.29
N ALA A 188 -3.07 19.70 -9.97
CA ALA A 188 -3.75 18.61 -10.66
C ALA A 188 -3.81 18.84 -12.19
N GLY A 189 -3.75 17.74 -12.94
CA GLY A 189 -3.75 17.71 -14.40
C GLY A 189 -2.36 17.77 -15.05
N ALA A 190 -1.32 18.19 -14.32
CA ALA A 190 0.04 18.22 -14.86
C ALA A 190 0.66 16.81 -14.96
N ALA A 191 0.46 15.98 -13.93
CA ALA A 191 0.93 14.58 -13.86
C ALA A 191 2.45 14.37 -14.11
N LYS A 192 3.25 15.45 -14.07
CA LYS A 192 4.70 15.42 -14.27
C LYS A 192 5.38 16.64 -13.66
N ILE A 193 6.68 16.51 -13.39
CA ILE A 193 7.59 17.62 -13.14
C ILE A 193 8.96 17.34 -13.76
N GLU A 194 9.61 18.40 -14.24
CA GLU A 194 10.97 18.35 -14.76
C GLU A 194 11.88 19.21 -13.88
N MET A 195 12.95 18.64 -13.36
CA MET A 195 13.83 19.29 -12.39
C MET A 195 15.29 19.16 -12.82
N LYS A 196 16.06 20.24 -12.66
CA LYS A 196 17.49 20.32 -13.00
C LYS A 196 18.30 20.81 -11.81
N GLY A 197 19.61 20.55 -11.84
CA GLY A 197 20.57 21.00 -10.82
C GLY A 197 20.94 19.92 -9.80
N PHE A 198 20.63 18.65 -10.10
CA PHE A 198 21.07 17.53 -9.27
C PHE A 198 22.54 17.20 -9.54
N GLU A 199 23.22 16.63 -8.54
CA GLU A 199 24.58 16.14 -8.70
C GLU A 199 24.56 14.70 -9.23
N ASN A 200 25.37 14.43 -10.25
CA ASN A 200 25.48 13.10 -10.84
C ASN A 200 26.09 12.09 -9.84
N GLY A 201 25.58 10.86 -9.83
CA GLY A 201 26.06 9.76 -8.98
C GLY A 201 25.55 9.80 -7.54
N ILE A 202 24.69 10.76 -7.20
CA ILE A 202 24.00 10.81 -5.90
C ILE A 202 22.62 10.17 -6.03
N VAL A 203 22.29 9.27 -5.11
CA VAL A 203 20.94 8.70 -5.04
C VAL A 203 20.03 9.63 -4.24
N TYR A 204 19.02 10.17 -4.91
CA TYR A 204 17.97 11.00 -4.32
C TYR A 204 16.74 10.15 -4.00
N ASN A 205 16.18 10.34 -2.81
CA ASN A 205 14.93 9.72 -2.38
C ASN A 205 13.83 10.77 -2.45
N PHE A 206 12.91 10.62 -3.41
CA PHE A 206 11.78 11.51 -3.62
C PHE A 206 10.56 11.02 -2.84
N SER A 207 9.78 11.97 -2.34
CA SER A 207 8.49 11.76 -1.70
C SER A 207 7.45 12.66 -2.36
N VAL A 208 6.36 12.06 -2.83
CA VAL A 208 5.22 12.73 -3.46
C VAL A 208 4.00 12.51 -2.57
N LYS A 209 3.40 13.59 -2.07
CA LYS A 209 2.14 13.56 -1.31
C LYS A 209 1.04 14.25 -2.11
N ALA A 210 -0.10 13.60 -2.24
CA ALA A 210 -1.28 14.17 -2.88
C ALA A 210 -2.13 14.92 -1.84
N TYR A 211 -2.66 16.06 -2.25
CA TYR A 211 -3.62 16.85 -1.50
C TYR A 211 -4.95 16.82 -2.25
N ASP A 212 -6.03 16.45 -1.58
CA ASP A 212 -7.37 16.51 -2.17
C ASP A 212 -7.91 17.96 -2.16
N LYS A 213 -9.06 18.17 -2.82
CA LYS A 213 -9.76 19.46 -2.86
C LYS A 213 -10.25 19.98 -1.51
N LEU A 214 -10.21 19.15 -0.46
CA LEU A 214 -10.56 19.52 0.91
C LEU A 214 -9.30 19.85 1.75
N GLY A 215 -8.10 19.68 1.19
CA GLY A 215 -6.83 19.91 1.87
C GLY A 215 -6.34 18.72 2.69
N HIS A 216 -6.95 17.55 2.57
CA HIS A 216 -6.47 16.33 3.21
C HIS A 216 -5.26 15.76 2.45
N ILE A 217 -4.39 15.05 3.16
CA ILE A 217 -3.08 14.63 2.67
C ILE A 217 -3.00 13.11 2.58
N SER A 218 -2.49 12.60 1.46
CA SER A 218 -2.22 11.18 1.29
C SER A 218 -1.00 10.70 2.08
N ASP A 219 -0.86 9.38 2.20
CA ASP A 219 0.45 8.78 2.47
C ASP A 219 1.45 9.15 1.37
N ALA A 220 2.74 9.16 1.68
CA ALA A 220 3.78 9.47 0.71
C ALA A 220 4.00 8.30 -0.27
N ASN A 221 3.99 8.59 -1.57
CA ASN A 221 4.60 7.73 -2.58
C ASN A 221 6.07 8.09 -2.70
N THR A 222 6.96 7.08 -2.75
CA THR A 222 8.40 7.31 -2.82
C THR A 222 9.03 6.66 -4.03
N ILE A 223 10.05 7.32 -4.59
CA ILE A 223 10.88 6.76 -5.66
C ILE A 223 12.33 7.22 -5.46
N ARG A 224 13.28 6.38 -5.87
CA ARG A 224 14.71 6.70 -5.83
C ARG A 224 15.21 6.92 -7.24
N SER A 225 16.01 7.97 -7.46
CA SER A 225 16.63 8.23 -8.76
C SER A 225 18.08 8.67 -8.57
N MET A 226 18.94 8.33 -9.52
CA MET A 226 20.34 8.71 -9.52
C MET A 226 20.70 9.30 -10.89
N PRO A 227 20.72 10.65 -11.03
CA PRO A 227 21.15 11.27 -12.26
C PRO A 227 22.60 10.88 -12.57
N LEU A 228 22.89 10.64 -13.85
CA LEU A 228 24.19 10.17 -14.32
C LEU A 228 24.60 10.87 -15.60
N ALA A 229 25.90 11.03 -15.80
CA ALA A 229 26.44 11.46 -17.08
C ALA A 229 26.05 10.49 -18.20
N LEU A 230 25.97 10.97 -19.44
CA LEU A 230 25.49 10.19 -20.60
C LEU A 230 26.25 8.87 -20.85
N THR A 231 27.50 8.78 -20.39
CA THR A 231 28.37 7.61 -20.54
C THR A 231 28.28 6.64 -19.36
N LEU A 232 27.35 6.85 -18.44
CA LEU A 232 27.17 6.06 -17.22
C LEU A 232 25.72 5.59 -17.12
N VAL A 233 25.55 4.39 -16.59
CA VAL A 233 24.24 3.79 -16.31
C VAL A 233 24.28 3.10 -14.95
N HIS A 234 23.12 2.79 -14.38
CA HIS A 234 23.06 2.02 -13.15
C HIS A 234 22.01 0.91 -13.19
N ASP A 235 22.25 -0.14 -12.41
CA ASP A 235 21.25 -1.17 -12.15
C ASP A 235 20.28 -0.78 -11.03
N ALA A 236 19.34 -1.66 -10.69
CA ALA A 236 18.35 -1.42 -9.65
C ALA A 236 18.93 -1.30 -8.23
N ASP A 237 20.19 -1.71 -8.03
CA ASP A 237 20.93 -1.53 -6.77
C ASP A 237 21.77 -0.24 -6.77
N PHE A 238 21.68 0.57 -7.83
CA PHE A 238 22.50 1.77 -8.02
C PHE A 238 24.00 1.47 -8.18
N ASN A 239 24.37 0.26 -8.62
CA ASN A 239 25.73 0.04 -9.08
C ASN A 239 25.93 0.80 -10.40
N ILE A 240 26.99 1.61 -10.47
CA ILE A 240 27.30 2.41 -11.66
C ILE A 240 28.22 1.61 -12.59
N TYR A 241 27.92 1.68 -13.89
CA TYR A 241 28.66 1.09 -15.00
C TYR A 241 28.96 2.18 -16.03
N SER A 242 30.13 2.11 -16.66
CA SER A 242 30.46 2.93 -17.82
C SER A 242 30.06 2.24 -19.11
N THR A 243 29.68 3.03 -20.10
CA THR A 243 29.23 2.53 -21.40
C THR A 243 30.26 2.81 -22.49
N VAL A 244 30.30 1.94 -23.50
CA VAL A 244 31.11 2.11 -24.70
C VAL A 244 30.29 1.77 -25.93
N LYS A 245 30.37 2.62 -26.95
CA LYS A 245 29.79 2.33 -28.25
C LYS A 245 30.78 1.53 -29.08
N ILE A 246 30.34 0.39 -29.61
CA ILE A 246 31.11 -0.45 -30.51
C ILE A 246 30.23 -0.76 -31.73
N GLY A 247 30.60 -0.19 -32.88
CA GLY A 247 29.75 -0.20 -34.07
C GLY A 247 28.40 0.50 -33.81
N THR A 248 27.31 -0.23 -34.00
CA THR A 248 25.94 0.27 -33.77
C THR A 248 25.41 -0.03 -32.37
N GLN A 249 26.15 -0.77 -31.55
CA GLN A 249 25.70 -1.27 -30.24
C GLN A 249 26.39 -0.51 -29.09
N THR A 250 25.70 -0.36 -27.96
CA THR A 250 26.25 0.22 -26.73
C THR A 250 26.35 -0.86 -25.66
N TRP A 251 27.54 -1.02 -25.08
CA TRP A 251 27.86 -2.08 -24.13
C TRP A 251 28.26 -1.48 -22.78
N VAL A 252 27.92 -2.17 -21.69
CA VAL A 252 28.50 -1.91 -20.38
C VAL A 252 29.93 -2.46 -20.33
N ARG A 253 30.85 -1.75 -19.68
CA ARG A 253 32.27 -2.12 -19.65
C ARG A 253 32.63 -3.01 -18.47
N GLU A 254 31.92 -2.89 -17.38
CA GLU A 254 32.14 -3.65 -16.15
C GLU A 254 31.18 -4.84 -16.05
N ASN A 255 31.59 -5.86 -15.30
CA ASN A 255 30.74 -7.03 -15.03
C ASN A 255 29.56 -6.63 -14.14
N LEU A 256 28.39 -7.19 -14.44
CA LEU A 256 27.16 -6.95 -13.68
C LEU A 256 27.30 -7.45 -12.23
N ARG A 257 26.77 -6.66 -11.29
CA ARG A 257 26.79 -6.94 -9.85
C ARG A 257 25.46 -6.61 -9.14
N THR A 258 24.36 -6.58 -9.89
CA THR A 258 23.01 -6.43 -9.35
C THR A 258 22.58 -7.65 -8.54
N THR A 259 21.84 -7.42 -7.48
CA THR A 259 21.09 -8.37 -6.66
C THR A 259 19.58 -8.23 -6.89
N LYS A 260 19.18 -7.28 -7.73
CA LYS A 260 17.78 -6.97 -8.07
C LYS A 260 17.54 -7.06 -9.57
N TRP A 261 16.30 -7.35 -9.92
CA TRP A 261 15.81 -7.18 -11.28
C TRP A 261 15.63 -5.70 -11.61
N GLN A 262 15.58 -5.37 -12.89
CA GLN A 262 15.35 -4.01 -13.42
C GLN A 262 14.03 -3.38 -12.92
N ASP A 263 13.05 -4.20 -12.49
CA ASP A 263 11.80 -3.77 -11.84
C ASP A 263 11.94 -3.44 -10.34
N GLY A 264 13.15 -3.56 -9.78
CA GLY A 264 13.48 -3.33 -8.37
C GLY A 264 13.23 -4.50 -7.43
N THR A 265 12.63 -5.60 -7.91
CA THR A 265 12.37 -6.79 -7.07
C THR A 265 13.63 -7.61 -6.85
N ASP A 266 13.70 -8.28 -5.69
CA ASP A 266 14.85 -9.11 -5.34
C ASP A 266 15.05 -10.28 -6.31
N MET A 267 16.30 -10.58 -6.62
CA MET A 267 16.68 -11.65 -7.53
C MET A 267 16.73 -13.01 -6.82
N LYS A 268 15.54 -13.59 -6.59
CA LYS A 268 15.34 -14.88 -5.91
C LYS A 268 14.35 -15.80 -6.62
N TYR A 269 14.49 -17.10 -6.38
CA TYR A 269 13.51 -18.13 -6.75
C TYR A 269 12.25 -18.02 -5.89
N ALA A 270 11.19 -18.75 -6.28
CA ALA A 270 9.91 -18.74 -5.59
C ALA A 270 9.99 -19.31 -4.15
N ASP A 271 10.95 -20.18 -3.89
CA ASP A 271 11.26 -20.74 -2.57
C ASP A 271 12.11 -19.80 -1.69
N GLY A 272 12.60 -18.69 -2.26
CA GLY A 272 13.40 -17.68 -1.57
C GLY A 272 14.90 -17.76 -1.82
N ASP A 273 15.39 -18.79 -2.50
CA ASP A 273 16.83 -18.95 -2.78
C ASP A 273 17.33 -17.87 -3.75
N LEU A 274 18.55 -17.37 -3.52
CA LEU A 274 19.14 -16.34 -4.36
C LEU A 274 19.57 -16.92 -5.71
N MET A 275 19.29 -16.18 -6.79
CA MET A 275 19.76 -16.56 -8.14
C MET A 275 21.18 -16.04 -8.45
N TYR A 276 21.90 -15.55 -7.44
CA TYR A 276 23.27 -15.07 -7.57
C TYR A 276 24.10 -15.51 -6.36
N GLN A 277 25.42 -15.51 -6.51
CA GLN A 277 26.35 -15.77 -5.42
C GLN A 277 27.45 -14.71 -5.39
N THR A 278 27.81 -14.29 -4.17
CA THR A 278 28.98 -13.44 -3.91
C THR A 278 30.17 -14.33 -3.59
N GLY A 279 31.15 -14.37 -4.50
CA GLY A 279 32.41 -15.08 -4.29
C GLY A 279 33.54 -14.15 -3.87
N SER A 280 34.69 -14.73 -3.50
CA SER A 280 35.89 -13.98 -3.07
C SER A 280 36.47 -13.03 -4.13
N LYS A 281 36.06 -13.18 -5.40
CA LYS A 281 36.47 -12.33 -6.51
C LYS A 281 35.32 -11.51 -7.10
N SER A 282 34.16 -11.46 -6.45
CA SER A 282 33.00 -10.76 -7.00
C SER A 282 33.19 -9.24 -7.11
N ASP A 283 34.06 -8.65 -6.29
CA ASP A 283 34.43 -7.24 -6.43
C ASP A 283 35.23 -6.95 -7.72
N ILE A 284 35.82 -7.99 -8.32
CA ILE A 284 36.62 -7.89 -9.56
C ILE A 284 35.81 -8.36 -10.77
N TYR A 285 35.09 -9.47 -10.62
CA TYR A 285 34.44 -10.16 -11.74
C TYR A 285 32.91 -10.09 -11.74
N GLY A 286 32.31 -9.34 -10.82
CA GLY A 286 30.86 -9.29 -10.66
C GLY A 286 30.31 -10.51 -9.92
N LEU A 287 28.99 -10.60 -9.86
CA LEU A 287 28.32 -11.70 -9.16
C LEU A 287 28.19 -12.93 -10.07
N TYR A 288 28.17 -14.12 -9.46
CA TYR A 288 27.96 -15.37 -10.17
C TYR A 288 26.45 -15.63 -10.28
N TYR A 289 25.87 -15.38 -11.45
CA TYR A 289 24.44 -15.57 -11.70
C TYR A 289 24.11 -17.01 -12.07
N SER A 290 22.95 -17.48 -11.64
CA SER A 290 22.39 -18.74 -12.12
C SER A 290 22.06 -18.64 -13.61
N SER A 291 21.99 -19.78 -14.28
CA SER A 291 21.55 -19.85 -15.68
C SER A 291 20.15 -19.26 -15.88
N HIS A 292 19.27 -19.34 -14.88
CA HIS A 292 17.92 -18.75 -14.94
C HIS A 292 17.99 -17.22 -15.00
N ALA A 293 18.84 -16.60 -14.18
CA ALA A 293 19.00 -15.15 -14.20
C ALA A 293 19.74 -14.64 -15.44
N ALA A 294 20.75 -15.38 -15.90
CA ALA A 294 21.47 -15.06 -17.13
C ALA A 294 20.62 -15.25 -18.40
N ALA A 295 19.68 -16.20 -18.40
CA ALA A 295 18.88 -16.48 -19.59
C ALA A 295 17.71 -15.49 -19.82
N GLY A 296 17.37 -14.64 -18.83
CA GLY A 296 16.31 -13.62 -18.89
C GLY A 296 14.87 -14.18 -19.03
N GLY A 297 14.62 -15.03 -20.03
CA GLY A 297 13.34 -15.65 -20.33
C GLY A 297 12.89 -16.73 -19.33
N LEU A 298 13.83 -17.49 -18.75
CA LEU A 298 13.51 -18.57 -17.80
C LEU A 298 13.18 -18.08 -16.38
N ALA A 299 13.54 -16.84 -16.05
CA ALA A 299 13.22 -16.18 -14.78
C ALA A 299 11.91 -15.36 -14.87
N GLY A 300 10.90 -15.87 -15.59
CA GLY A 300 9.63 -15.16 -15.80
C GLY A 300 9.76 -13.92 -16.67
N ASN A 301 10.70 -13.93 -17.63
CA ASN A 301 10.99 -12.81 -18.53
C ASN A 301 11.48 -11.54 -17.82
N LYS A 302 12.23 -11.70 -16.72
CA LYS A 302 12.83 -10.60 -15.97
C LYS A 302 14.24 -10.29 -16.46
N ASN A 303 14.59 -9.02 -16.38
CA ASN A 303 15.85 -8.50 -16.86
C ASN A 303 16.74 -8.05 -15.69
N PRO A 304 17.97 -8.55 -15.54
CA PRO A 304 18.89 -8.12 -14.49
C PRO A 304 19.68 -6.85 -14.88
N SER A 305 19.59 -6.38 -16.12
CA SER A 305 20.45 -5.31 -16.63
C SER A 305 20.00 -3.91 -16.17
N PRO A 306 20.89 -2.90 -16.21
CA PRO A 306 20.54 -1.48 -16.07
C PRO A 306 19.30 -1.08 -16.88
N TYR A 307 18.54 -0.07 -16.42
CA TYR A 307 17.35 0.39 -17.14
C TYR A 307 17.68 0.76 -18.60
N GLY A 308 16.92 0.21 -19.56
CA GLY A 308 17.16 0.40 -21.00
C GLY A 308 18.23 -0.52 -21.62
N TYR A 309 18.85 -1.40 -20.84
CA TYR A 309 19.78 -2.44 -21.29
C TYR A 309 19.16 -3.81 -21.12
N HIS A 310 19.70 -4.84 -21.77
CA HIS A 310 19.28 -6.23 -21.65
C HIS A 310 20.48 -7.18 -21.74
N ILE A 311 20.27 -8.45 -21.40
CA ILE A 311 21.28 -9.49 -21.61
C ILE A 311 21.42 -9.72 -23.12
N PRO A 312 22.64 -9.60 -23.68
CA PRO A 312 22.84 -9.73 -25.11
C PRO A 312 22.44 -11.12 -25.62
N THR A 313 21.72 -11.13 -26.74
CA THR A 313 21.40 -12.33 -27.50
C THR A 313 22.59 -12.81 -28.32
N ASP A 314 22.54 -14.05 -28.81
CA ASP A 314 23.57 -14.58 -29.73
C ASP A 314 23.74 -13.69 -30.98
N GLU A 315 22.65 -13.16 -31.54
CA GLU A 315 22.72 -12.28 -32.72
C GLU A 315 23.38 -10.92 -32.43
N GLU A 316 23.23 -10.38 -31.23
CA GLU A 316 23.91 -9.15 -30.79
C GLU A 316 25.41 -9.39 -30.57
N TRP A 317 25.76 -10.55 -30.01
CA TRP A 317 27.15 -11.02 -29.96
C TRP A 317 27.75 -11.16 -31.36
N LYS A 318 27.06 -11.81 -32.30
CA LYS A 318 27.50 -11.92 -33.70
C LYS A 318 27.66 -10.57 -34.37
N THR A 319 26.77 -9.62 -34.07
CA THR A 319 26.87 -8.24 -34.58
C THR A 319 28.14 -7.55 -34.09
N LEU A 320 28.49 -7.74 -32.81
CA LEU A 320 29.73 -7.24 -32.22
C LEU A 320 30.95 -7.92 -32.84
N GLU A 321 30.96 -9.25 -32.91
CA GLU A 321 32.05 -10.05 -33.48
C GLU A 321 32.33 -9.67 -34.94
N ARG A 322 31.28 -9.50 -35.76
CA ARG A 322 31.38 -9.03 -37.15
C ARG A 322 32.01 -7.65 -37.24
N TYR A 323 31.60 -6.73 -36.38
CA TYR A 323 32.21 -5.39 -36.33
C TYR A 323 33.70 -5.43 -36.01
N LEU A 324 34.12 -6.39 -35.18
CA LEU A 324 35.53 -6.61 -34.82
C LEU A 324 36.34 -7.36 -35.89
N GLY A 325 35.70 -7.76 -36.99
CA GLY A 325 36.35 -8.42 -38.12
C GLY A 325 36.23 -9.93 -38.14
N MET A 326 35.38 -10.55 -37.32
CA MET A 326 35.17 -12.00 -37.36
C MET A 326 34.58 -12.43 -38.70
N SER A 327 35.15 -13.47 -39.31
CA SER A 327 34.61 -14.05 -40.53
C SER A 327 33.24 -14.71 -40.32
N GLU A 328 32.37 -14.71 -41.34
CA GLU A 328 31.06 -15.39 -41.30
C GLU A 328 31.18 -16.92 -41.10
N GLU A 329 32.31 -17.49 -41.51
CA GLU A 329 32.62 -18.91 -41.27
C GLU A 329 32.79 -19.20 -39.77
N ASP A 330 33.43 -18.29 -39.03
CA ASP A 330 33.70 -18.45 -37.60
C ASP A 330 32.53 -18.02 -36.70
N ILE A 331 31.78 -16.99 -37.07
CA ILE A 331 30.64 -16.42 -36.32
C ILE A 331 29.56 -17.47 -36.00
N ASN A 332 29.36 -18.44 -36.89
CA ASN A 332 28.32 -19.47 -36.76
C ASN A 332 28.81 -20.76 -36.09
N LYS A 333 30.08 -20.84 -35.70
CA LYS A 333 30.62 -22.02 -35.01
C LYS A 333 30.13 -22.04 -33.56
N TYR A 334 29.62 -23.17 -33.09
CA TYR A 334 29.20 -23.36 -31.70
C TYR A 334 30.31 -24.02 -30.87
N GLY A 335 30.50 -23.58 -29.62
CA GLY A 335 31.44 -24.19 -28.67
C GLY A 335 32.89 -23.71 -28.81
N HIS A 336 33.61 -23.67 -27.68
CA HIS A 336 35.01 -23.25 -27.60
C HIS A 336 35.95 -24.15 -28.43
N ASP A 337 35.63 -25.43 -28.56
CA ASP A 337 36.53 -26.44 -29.14
C ASP A 337 36.55 -26.45 -30.68
N ASN A 338 35.69 -25.66 -31.34
CA ASN A 338 35.60 -25.57 -32.80
C ASN A 338 36.44 -24.42 -33.40
N GLY A 339 37.36 -23.83 -32.62
CA GLY A 339 38.23 -22.74 -33.11
C GLY A 339 37.52 -21.39 -33.24
N ARG A 340 36.31 -21.23 -32.66
CA ARG A 340 35.62 -19.93 -32.60
C ARG A 340 36.51 -18.91 -31.90
N GLY A 341 36.78 -17.77 -32.55
CA GLY A 341 37.63 -16.71 -31.99
C GLY A 341 39.14 -16.92 -32.17
N SER A 342 39.57 -17.82 -33.07
CA SER A 342 40.99 -18.04 -33.42
C SER A 342 41.71 -16.76 -33.90
N GLU A 343 40.97 -15.78 -34.40
CA GLU A 343 41.45 -14.46 -34.85
C GLU A 343 41.76 -13.49 -33.70
N ALA A 344 41.82 -13.96 -32.45
CA ALA A 344 42.12 -13.15 -31.26
C ALA A 344 41.16 -11.97 -31.01
N ILE A 345 39.92 -12.05 -31.51
CA ILE A 345 38.88 -11.00 -31.36
C ILE A 345 38.57 -10.71 -29.88
N GLY A 346 38.68 -11.71 -29.01
CA GLY A 346 38.59 -11.50 -27.56
C GLY A 346 39.66 -10.56 -26.98
N ASN A 347 40.81 -10.39 -27.65
CA ASN A 347 41.81 -9.39 -27.27
C ASN A 347 41.41 -8.00 -27.76
N SER A 348 40.75 -7.89 -28.92
CA SER A 348 40.20 -6.63 -29.40
C SER A 348 39.24 -6.05 -28.36
N LEU A 349 38.34 -6.86 -27.80
CA LEU A 349 37.40 -6.47 -26.72
C LEU A 349 38.07 -5.93 -25.45
N LYS A 350 39.34 -6.29 -25.20
CA LYS A 350 40.12 -5.80 -24.05
C LYS A 350 40.81 -4.46 -24.33
N SER A 351 40.75 -3.95 -25.56
CA SER A 351 41.36 -2.68 -25.94
C SER A 351 40.76 -1.52 -25.15
N LYS A 352 41.61 -0.55 -24.77
CA LYS A 352 41.20 0.70 -24.12
C LYS A 352 41.03 1.86 -25.10
N THR A 353 41.31 1.65 -26.38
CA THR A 353 41.33 2.67 -27.44
C THR A 353 40.73 2.12 -28.75
N GLY A 354 40.26 3.00 -29.63
CA GLY A 354 39.72 2.60 -30.95
C GLY A 354 38.22 2.29 -30.98
N TRP A 355 37.52 2.54 -29.87
CA TRP A 355 36.06 2.48 -29.76
C TRP A 355 35.51 3.90 -29.90
N SER A 356 35.36 4.38 -31.14
CA SER A 356 34.86 5.73 -31.44
C SER A 356 33.58 5.69 -32.27
#